data_AF-A0A9D6WCY2-F1
#
_entry.id   AF-A0A9D6WCY2-F1
#
_cell.length_a   1.000
_cell.length_b   1.000
_cell.length_c   1.000
_cell.angle_alpha   90.00
_cell.angle_beta   90.00
_cell.angle_gamma   90.00
#
_symmetry.space_group_name_H-M   'P 1'
#
loop_
_entity.id
_entity.type
_entity.pdbx_description
1 polymer ?
#
loop_
_entity_poly.entity_id
_entity_poly.type
_entity_poly.pdbx_seq_one_letter_code
_entity_poly.pdbx_strand_id
1 'polypeptide(L)'
;MAALPTEFSPGALEDALGAALAALPPGLVQRATWLDLPSNRAPWTATGLELTADAAVTWFAAGASEVAPLPGLRFRAGLQIWARVGASEVFRGTRASHSFRAPAAGGLAFASYFPGEWVDRMGQSSVPAEAYAMMKGGFRILVVEWAAGVTPVEGVRALAATGRGGSPVTAELERLERPVSPPPGWEYLWYLGPAEIYSSVGPGAAAIACHTRDDVGILHYDTPLPFLPGTRLDWSWCIETLPSKIAEDTMPTHDYLSIAVEFDNGQDLTYFWSAELPVGKVFRCPLPNWAQRETHQVVRSGTAELGRWFDESQDLYADYANALGTPPGHILRVWLIAVSIFQRGEGKAAYRGIRLANGAGEHRLA
;
A
#
# COMPACT_ATOMS: atom_id res chain seq x y z
N MET A 1 -1.32 1.42 -21.86
CA MET A 1 -1.68 1.28 -20.43
C MET A 1 -3.19 1.36 -20.35
N ALA A 2 -3.85 0.33 -19.80
CA ALA A 2 -5.31 0.25 -19.73
C ALA A 2 -5.86 1.37 -18.84
N ALA A 3 -7.01 1.93 -19.19
CA ALA A 3 -7.79 2.76 -18.27
C ALA A 3 -8.02 1.97 -16.97
N LEU A 4 -8.07 2.67 -15.82
CA LEU A 4 -8.49 2.04 -14.57
C LEU A 4 -9.79 1.27 -14.84
N PRO A 5 -9.88 -0.03 -14.50
CA PRO A 5 -11.15 -0.72 -14.62
C PRO A 5 -12.19 0.06 -13.81
N THR A 6 -13.30 0.39 -14.46
CA THR A 6 -14.44 1.04 -13.82
C THR A 6 -14.77 0.25 -12.56
N GLU A 7 -14.84 0.92 -11.40
CA GLU A 7 -15.19 0.25 -10.17
C GLU A 7 -16.53 -0.46 -10.35
N PHE A 8 -16.56 -1.74 -10.03
CA PHE A 8 -17.83 -2.42 -9.87
C PHE A 8 -18.56 -1.75 -8.70
N SER A 9 -19.80 -1.34 -8.94
CA SER A 9 -20.69 -1.06 -7.83
C SER A 9 -20.95 -2.37 -7.07
N PRO A 10 -21.28 -2.33 -5.78
CA PRO A 10 -21.65 -3.52 -5.03
C PRO A 10 -22.68 -4.41 -5.75
N GLY A 11 -23.76 -3.83 -6.28
CA GLY A 11 -24.78 -4.58 -7.02
C GLY A 11 -24.26 -5.18 -8.33
N ALA A 12 -23.45 -4.43 -9.10
CA ALA A 12 -22.84 -4.97 -10.32
C ALA A 12 -21.89 -6.14 -10.03
N LEU A 13 -21.21 -6.11 -8.87
CA LEU A 13 -20.33 -7.20 -8.44
C LEU A 13 -21.15 -8.46 -8.13
N GLU A 14 -22.25 -8.31 -7.40
CA GLU A 14 -23.17 -9.40 -7.07
C GLU A 14 -23.75 -10.05 -8.31
N ASP A 15 -24.27 -9.25 -9.23
CA ASP A 15 -24.86 -9.75 -10.46
C ASP A 15 -23.84 -10.53 -11.30
N ALA A 16 -22.66 -9.94 -11.52
CA ALA A 16 -21.61 -10.55 -12.35
C ALA A 16 -21.05 -11.84 -11.73
N LEU A 17 -20.67 -11.80 -10.45
CA LEU A 17 -20.06 -12.96 -9.79
C LEU A 17 -21.09 -14.02 -9.42
N GLY A 18 -22.32 -13.65 -9.09
CA GLY A 18 -23.42 -14.60 -8.93
C GLY A 18 -23.69 -15.37 -10.23
N ALA A 19 -23.76 -14.66 -11.36
CA ALA A 19 -23.95 -15.27 -12.68
C ALA A 19 -22.75 -16.13 -13.12
N ALA A 20 -21.52 -15.75 -12.74
CA ALA A 20 -20.31 -16.52 -13.00
C ALA A 20 -20.25 -17.80 -12.16
N LEU A 21 -20.51 -17.71 -10.84
CA LEU A 21 -20.56 -18.86 -9.94
C LEU A 21 -21.61 -19.90 -10.39
N ALA A 22 -22.80 -19.43 -10.78
CA ALA A 22 -23.86 -20.31 -11.27
C ALA A 22 -23.52 -21.02 -12.59
N ALA A 23 -22.54 -20.50 -13.35
CA ALA A 23 -22.08 -21.08 -14.61
C ALA A 23 -20.86 -22.01 -14.45
N LEU A 24 -20.31 -22.15 -13.24
CA LEU A 24 -19.17 -23.02 -13.00
C LEU A 24 -19.57 -24.51 -13.08
N PRO A 25 -18.67 -25.38 -13.57
CA PRO A 25 -18.81 -26.81 -13.43
C PRO A 25 -19.02 -27.24 -11.96
N PRO A 26 -19.88 -28.25 -11.70
CA PRO A 26 -20.05 -28.80 -10.36
C PRO A 26 -18.72 -29.30 -9.79
N GLY A 27 -18.54 -29.14 -8.48
CA GLY A 27 -17.37 -29.66 -7.76
C GLY A 27 -16.13 -28.77 -7.78
N LEU A 28 -16.17 -27.59 -8.39
CA LEU A 28 -15.07 -26.62 -8.31
C LEU A 28 -15.11 -25.75 -7.04
N VAL A 29 -16.31 -25.45 -6.56
CA VAL A 29 -16.54 -24.58 -5.39
C VAL A 29 -16.95 -25.44 -4.20
N GLN A 30 -16.22 -25.30 -3.09
CA GLN A 30 -16.60 -25.91 -1.81
C GLN A 30 -17.70 -25.10 -1.15
N ARG A 31 -17.48 -23.78 -1.00
CA ARG A 31 -18.41 -22.83 -0.41
C ARG A 31 -18.25 -21.47 -1.08
N ALA A 32 -19.34 -20.71 -1.16
CA ALA A 32 -19.31 -19.30 -1.52
C ALA A 32 -20.23 -18.54 -0.58
N THR A 33 -19.78 -17.38 -0.08
CA THR A 33 -20.59 -16.52 0.80
C THR A 33 -20.38 -15.06 0.46
N TRP A 34 -21.43 -14.28 0.66
CA TRP A 34 -21.38 -12.83 0.56
C TRP A 34 -21.33 -12.20 1.94
N LEU A 35 -20.57 -11.11 2.07
CA LEU A 35 -20.42 -10.35 3.30
C LEU A 35 -20.55 -8.85 3.03
N ASP A 36 -21.24 -8.15 3.93
CA ASP A 36 -21.18 -6.70 4.04
C ASP A 36 -20.17 -6.29 5.12
N LEU A 37 -19.15 -5.55 4.71
CA LEU A 37 -18.13 -4.96 5.58
C LEU A 37 -18.34 -3.44 5.62
N PRO A 38 -19.13 -2.91 6.57
CA PRO A 38 -19.31 -1.48 6.69
C PRO A 38 -18.09 -0.84 7.35
N SER A 39 -17.78 0.37 6.92
CA SER A 39 -16.60 1.09 7.40
C SER A 39 -16.80 1.79 8.74
N ASN A 40 -18.05 1.85 9.24
CA ASN A 40 -18.44 2.72 10.35
C ASN A 40 -18.47 2.04 11.73
N ARG A 41 -17.81 0.88 11.86
CA ARG A 41 -17.72 0.12 13.12
C ARG A 41 -16.34 -0.49 13.26
N ALA A 42 -16.04 -0.97 14.47
CA ALA A 42 -14.79 -1.67 14.79
C ALA A 42 -14.45 -2.71 13.70
N PRO A 43 -13.15 -2.90 13.39
CA PRO A 43 -12.74 -3.32 12.07
C PRO A 43 -13.27 -4.72 11.70
N TRP A 44 -13.24 -5.66 12.64
CA TRP A 44 -13.43 -7.08 12.34
C TRP A 44 -14.90 -7.49 12.17
N THR A 45 -15.20 -8.05 11.00
CA THR A 45 -16.47 -8.71 10.68
C THR A 45 -16.21 -10.17 10.29
N ALA A 46 -16.81 -11.12 11.01
CA ALA A 46 -16.67 -12.55 10.72
C ALA A 46 -17.50 -12.95 9.49
N THR A 47 -16.95 -13.82 8.65
CA THR A 47 -17.66 -14.38 7.47
C THR A 47 -18.57 -15.55 7.82
N GLY A 48 -18.35 -16.20 8.96
CA GLY A 48 -18.95 -17.49 9.31
C GLY A 48 -18.31 -18.70 8.63
N LEU A 49 -17.29 -18.51 7.78
CA LEU A 49 -16.53 -19.61 7.18
C LEU A 49 -15.40 -20.08 8.10
N GLU A 50 -15.48 -21.33 8.53
CA GLU A 50 -14.36 -22.05 9.16
C GLU A 50 -13.51 -22.73 8.09
N LEU A 51 -12.27 -22.27 7.92
CA LEU A 51 -11.34 -22.79 6.92
C LEU A 51 -10.46 -23.90 7.51
N THR A 52 -10.07 -24.85 6.67
CA THR A 52 -8.97 -25.77 7.00
C THR A 52 -7.63 -25.11 6.66
N ALA A 53 -6.55 -25.56 7.28
CA ALA A 53 -5.21 -25.13 6.87
C ALA A 53 -4.98 -25.50 5.40
N ASP A 54 -4.35 -24.61 4.65
CA ASP A 54 -4.12 -24.71 3.21
C ASP A 54 -5.39 -24.68 2.32
N ALA A 55 -6.56 -24.35 2.88
CA ALA A 55 -7.76 -24.12 2.08
C ALA A 55 -7.51 -23.02 1.02
N ALA A 56 -7.82 -23.32 -0.24
CA ALA A 56 -7.69 -22.37 -1.34
C ALA A 56 -8.90 -21.43 -1.36
N VAL A 57 -8.64 -20.12 -1.24
CA VAL A 57 -9.69 -19.11 -1.11
C VAL A 57 -9.41 -17.93 -2.04
N THR A 58 -10.47 -17.40 -2.64
CA THR A 58 -10.46 -16.13 -3.37
C THR A 58 -11.55 -15.22 -2.83
N TRP A 59 -11.26 -13.92 -2.67
CA TRP A 59 -12.29 -12.92 -2.49
C TRP A 59 -12.30 -11.89 -3.62
N PHE A 60 -13.48 -11.32 -3.84
CA PHE A 60 -13.72 -10.19 -4.73
C PHE A 60 -14.55 -9.16 -3.99
N ALA A 61 -14.21 -7.89 -4.13
CA ALA A 61 -14.85 -6.82 -3.40
C ALA A 61 -15.15 -5.60 -4.26
N ALA A 62 -16.20 -4.89 -3.86
CA ALA A 62 -16.65 -3.65 -4.46
C ALA A 62 -17.17 -2.71 -3.38
N GLY A 63 -17.11 -1.40 -3.63
CA GLY A 63 -17.50 -0.38 -2.66
C GLY A 63 -16.30 0.43 -2.18
N ALA A 64 -16.57 1.28 -1.19
CA ALA A 64 -15.58 2.22 -0.68
C ALA A 64 -15.92 2.75 0.70
N SER A 65 -14.88 3.22 1.37
CA SER A 65 -14.93 3.91 2.64
C SER A 65 -14.75 5.41 2.41
N GLU A 66 -15.51 6.27 3.07
CA GLU A 66 -15.39 7.74 2.97
C GLU A 66 -15.32 8.37 4.36
N VAL A 67 -14.49 9.41 4.50
CA VAL A 67 -14.36 10.19 5.73
C VAL A 67 -15.47 11.24 5.77
N ALA A 68 -16.47 11.07 6.64
CA ALA A 68 -17.67 11.91 6.65
C ALA A 68 -17.42 13.42 6.80
N PRO A 69 -16.46 13.88 7.65
CA PRO A 69 -16.13 15.30 7.75
C PRO A 69 -15.37 15.88 6.54
N LEU A 70 -14.87 15.03 5.63
CA LEU A 70 -14.03 15.43 4.49
C LEU A 70 -14.59 14.84 3.19
N PRO A 71 -15.63 15.48 2.62
CA PRO A 71 -16.26 14.99 1.40
C PRO A 71 -15.25 14.76 0.27
N GLY A 72 -15.33 13.59 -0.35
CA GLY A 72 -14.42 13.22 -1.45
C GLY A 72 -13.11 12.57 -1.00
N LEU A 73 -12.79 12.53 0.29
CA LEU A 73 -11.74 11.67 0.82
C LEU A 73 -12.27 10.24 0.98
N ARG A 74 -11.97 9.42 -0.03
CA ARG A 74 -12.53 8.08 -0.21
C ARG A 74 -11.40 7.07 -0.45
N PHE A 75 -11.51 5.90 0.18
CA PHE A 75 -10.55 4.80 0.10
C PHE A 75 -11.20 3.55 -0.48
N ARG A 76 -10.46 2.85 -1.34
CA ARG A 76 -10.95 1.70 -2.09
C ARG A 76 -10.72 0.39 -1.35
N ALA A 77 -11.45 -0.64 -1.81
CA ALA A 77 -11.36 -2.01 -1.33
C ALA A 77 -9.90 -2.50 -1.33
N GLY A 78 -9.20 -2.16 -2.41
CA GLY A 78 -7.78 -2.40 -2.61
C GLY A 78 -6.97 -2.10 -1.37
N LEU A 79 -7.15 -0.93 -0.72
CA LEU A 79 -6.45 -0.47 0.49
C LEU A 79 -7.14 -0.83 1.82
N GLN A 80 -8.47 -0.80 1.85
CA GLN A 80 -9.23 -0.87 3.09
C GLN A 80 -9.44 -2.28 3.62
N ILE A 81 -9.50 -3.29 2.74
CA ILE A 81 -9.88 -4.65 3.12
C ILE A 81 -8.65 -5.43 3.56
N TRP A 82 -8.69 -5.84 4.82
CA TRP A 82 -7.74 -6.78 5.42
C TRP A 82 -8.47 -8.05 5.84
N ALA A 83 -7.73 -9.14 5.97
CA ALA A 83 -8.23 -10.45 6.36
C ALA A 83 -7.36 -11.07 7.46
N ARG A 84 -7.95 -12.01 8.19
CA ARG A 84 -7.24 -12.97 9.05
C ARG A 84 -7.98 -14.30 9.09
N VAL A 85 -7.26 -15.39 9.34
CA VAL A 85 -7.84 -16.74 9.50
C VAL A 85 -7.48 -17.26 10.87
N GLY A 86 -8.49 -17.44 11.73
CA GLY A 86 -8.28 -17.85 13.12
C GLY A 86 -7.35 -16.87 13.85
N ALA A 87 -6.23 -17.38 14.37
CA ALA A 87 -5.19 -16.61 15.07
C ALA A 87 -3.96 -16.30 14.18
N SER A 88 -4.11 -16.32 12.85
CA SER A 88 -3.02 -15.95 11.94
C SER A 88 -2.69 -14.46 12.01
N GLU A 89 -1.51 -14.11 11.47
CA GLU A 89 -1.21 -12.71 11.14
C GLU A 89 -2.27 -12.12 10.19
N VAL A 90 -2.51 -10.82 10.30
CA VAL A 90 -3.35 -10.07 9.38
C VAL A 90 -2.65 -9.89 8.04
N PHE A 91 -3.42 -9.92 6.97
CA PHE A 91 -2.91 -9.72 5.61
C PHE A 91 -3.95 -9.02 4.75
N ARG A 92 -3.53 -8.54 3.59
CA ARG A 92 -4.39 -7.91 2.59
C ARG A 92 -3.90 -8.23 1.19
N GLY A 93 -4.80 -8.12 0.23
CA GLY A 93 -4.42 -8.14 -1.18
C GLY A 93 -3.89 -6.79 -1.66
N THR A 94 -3.44 -6.78 -2.92
CA THR A 94 -2.99 -5.56 -3.62
C THR A 94 -4.09 -4.90 -4.45
N ARG A 95 -5.23 -5.59 -4.63
CA ARG A 95 -6.35 -5.17 -5.50
C ARG A 95 -7.68 -5.35 -4.76
N ALA A 96 -8.78 -4.99 -5.41
CA ALA A 96 -10.14 -5.28 -4.91
C ALA A 96 -10.48 -6.79 -4.92
N SER A 97 -9.55 -7.63 -5.32
CA SER A 97 -9.62 -9.09 -5.28
C SER A 97 -8.31 -9.64 -4.73
N HIS A 98 -8.38 -10.84 -4.17
CA HIS A 98 -7.18 -11.55 -3.73
C HIS A 98 -7.46 -13.04 -3.62
N SER A 99 -6.42 -13.83 -3.86
CA SER A 99 -6.44 -15.27 -3.71
C SER A 99 -5.25 -15.70 -2.88
N PHE A 100 -5.52 -16.61 -1.95
CA PHE A 100 -4.55 -17.08 -0.98
C PHE A 100 -4.84 -18.54 -0.60
N ARG A 101 -3.88 -19.15 0.10
CA ARG A 101 -4.05 -20.40 0.82
C ARG A 101 -4.11 -20.10 2.31
N ALA A 102 -5.08 -20.64 3.00
CA ALA A 102 -5.28 -20.36 4.42
C ALA A 102 -4.02 -20.76 5.22
N PRO A 103 -3.35 -19.82 5.92
CA PRO A 103 -2.09 -20.11 6.61
C PRO A 103 -2.27 -21.02 7.82
N ALA A 104 -3.50 -21.10 8.35
CA ALA A 104 -3.91 -21.94 9.46
C ALA A 104 -5.39 -22.30 9.31
N ALA A 105 -5.86 -23.25 10.12
CA ALA A 105 -7.28 -23.51 10.25
C ALA A 105 -7.96 -22.44 11.14
N GLY A 106 -9.24 -22.15 10.88
CA GLY A 106 -10.08 -21.28 11.71
C GLY A 106 -10.98 -20.34 10.92
N GLY A 107 -11.71 -19.51 11.66
CA GLY A 107 -12.68 -18.58 11.10
C GLY A 107 -12.03 -17.46 10.27
N LEU A 108 -12.53 -17.24 9.04
CA LEU A 108 -12.14 -16.09 8.22
C LEU A 108 -12.92 -14.84 8.65
N ALA A 109 -12.20 -13.74 8.90
CA ALA A 109 -12.77 -12.43 9.17
C ALA A 109 -12.11 -11.35 8.32
N PHE A 110 -12.88 -10.33 7.98
CA PHE A 110 -12.38 -9.15 7.26
C PHE A 110 -12.41 -7.90 8.13
N ALA A 111 -11.51 -6.97 7.84
CA ALA A 111 -11.41 -5.68 8.49
C ALA A 111 -11.48 -4.51 7.51
N SER A 112 -12.15 -3.43 7.91
CA SER A 112 -11.97 -2.09 7.32
C SER A 112 -10.86 -1.37 8.08
N TYR A 113 -9.78 -1.01 7.38
CA TYR A 113 -8.54 -0.51 7.98
C TYR A 113 -8.66 0.87 8.63
N PHE A 114 -8.90 1.90 7.81
CA PHE A 114 -8.95 3.30 8.24
C PHE A 114 -10.24 3.57 9.03
N PRO A 115 -10.22 4.37 10.12
CA PRO A 115 -9.18 5.32 10.54
C PRO A 115 -8.06 4.75 11.42
N GLY A 116 -8.07 3.44 11.68
CA GLY A 116 -7.01 2.79 12.44
C GLY A 116 -5.76 2.51 11.61
N GLU A 117 -4.77 1.99 12.32
CA GLU A 117 -3.63 1.27 11.79
C GLU A 117 -3.39 0.02 12.66
N TRP A 118 -2.61 -0.94 12.17
CA TRP A 118 -2.26 -2.10 12.97
C TRP A 118 -1.10 -1.80 13.92
N VAL A 119 -1.35 -1.98 15.21
CA VAL A 119 -0.32 -1.89 16.26
C VAL A 119 0.54 -3.14 16.28
N ASP A 120 -0.04 -4.27 15.93
CA ASP A 120 0.62 -5.57 15.88
C ASP A 120 0.15 -6.39 14.67
N ARG A 121 0.86 -7.48 14.40
CA ARG A 121 0.53 -8.37 13.29
C ARG A 121 -0.74 -9.18 13.52
N MET A 122 -1.34 -9.13 14.72
CA MET A 122 -2.57 -9.85 15.07
C MET A 122 -3.83 -9.02 14.77
N GLY A 123 -3.65 -7.77 14.37
CA GLY A 123 -4.75 -6.90 13.94
C GLY A 123 -5.36 -6.08 15.06
N GLN A 124 -4.59 -5.77 16.10
CA GLN A 124 -4.98 -4.77 17.08
C GLN A 124 -4.97 -3.38 16.42
N SER A 125 -6.11 -2.68 16.49
CA SER A 125 -6.24 -1.32 15.93
C SER A 125 -5.61 -0.28 16.85
N SER A 126 -4.98 0.73 16.27
CA SER A 126 -4.38 1.88 16.97
C SER A 126 -5.41 2.89 17.49
N VAL A 127 -6.65 2.78 17.03
CA VAL A 127 -7.75 3.68 17.41
C VAL A 127 -8.86 2.92 18.13
N PRO A 128 -9.59 3.58 19.04
CA PRO A 128 -10.72 2.95 19.71
C PRO A 128 -11.92 2.80 18.74
N ALA A 129 -12.87 1.93 19.09
CA ALA A 129 -13.97 1.54 18.21
C ALA A 129 -14.85 2.71 17.76
N GLU A 130 -15.05 3.71 18.62
CA GLU A 130 -15.83 4.91 18.36
C GLU A 130 -15.25 5.78 17.25
N ALA A 131 -13.94 5.69 16.97
CA ALA A 131 -13.31 6.46 15.89
C ALA A 131 -13.93 6.11 14.53
N TYR A 132 -14.36 4.86 14.32
CA TYR A 132 -14.98 4.42 13.07
C TYR A 132 -16.32 5.11 12.78
N ALA A 133 -16.98 5.73 13.76
CA ALA A 133 -18.23 6.45 13.53
C ALA A 133 -18.08 7.64 12.54
N MET A 134 -16.85 8.13 12.33
CA MET A 134 -16.56 9.16 11.34
C MET A 134 -16.57 8.65 9.90
N MET A 135 -16.59 7.33 9.69
CA MET A 135 -16.54 6.71 8.38
C MET A 135 -17.95 6.44 7.84
N LYS A 136 -18.06 6.46 6.51
CA LYS A 136 -19.27 6.09 5.77
C LYS A 136 -18.94 5.07 4.69
N GLY A 137 -19.99 4.43 4.18
CA GLY A 137 -19.86 3.41 3.14
C GLY A 137 -19.46 2.06 3.69
N GLY A 138 -18.85 1.27 2.83
CA GLY A 138 -18.51 -0.12 3.10
C GLY A 138 -18.26 -0.88 1.81
N PHE A 139 -18.04 -2.17 1.99
CA PHE A 139 -17.67 -3.09 0.93
C PHE A 139 -18.62 -4.28 0.89
N ARG A 140 -18.97 -4.67 -0.32
CA ARG A 140 -19.58 -5.96 -0.60
C ARG A 140 -18.49 -6.93 -1.02
N ILE A 141 -18.38 -8.05 -0.34
CA ILE A 141 -17.31 -9.03 -0.53
C ILE A 141 -17.93 -10.38 -0.86
N LEU A 142 -17.57 -10.95 -2.00
CA LEU A 142 -17.74 -12.38 -2.27
C LEU A 142 -16.49 -13.10 -1.78
N VAL A 143 -16.68 -14.17 -1.02
CA VAL A 143 -15.63 -15.14 -0.68
C VAL A 143 -15.97 -16.47 -1.31
N VAL A 144 -15.02 -17.06 -2.01
CA VAL A 144 -15.11 -18.38 -2.63
C VAL A 144 -14.02 -19.26 -2.03
N GLU A 145 -14.42 -20.32 -1.34
CA GLU A 145 -13.52 -21.42 -0.98
C GLU A 145 -13.61 -22.48 -2.08
N TRP A 146 -12.47 -22.79 -2.68
CA TRP A 146 -12.35 -23.76 -3.75
C TRP A 146 -12.38 -25.19 -3.20
N ALA A 147 -12.89 -26.13 -4.01
CA ALA A 147 -12.91 -27.54 -3.66
C ALA A 147 -11.50 -28.11 -3.45
N ALA A 148 -11.40 -29.18 -2.65
CA ALA A 148 -10.14 -29.84 -2.40
C ALA A 148 -9.44 -30.23 -3.73
N GLY A 149 -8.16 -29.88 -3.87
CA GLY A 149 -7.38 -30.12 -5.09
C GLY A 149 -7.48 -29.02 -6.15
N VAL A 150 -8.41 -28.05 -6.01
CA VAL A 150 -8.47 -26.88 -6.89
C VAL A 150 -7.58 -25.79 -6.33
N THR A 151 -6.58 -25.36 -7.10
CA THR A 151 -5.75 -24.21 -6.76
C THR A 151 -6.50 -22.89 -6.98
N PRO A 152 -6.14 -21.79 -6.30
CA PRO A 152 -6.83 -20.53 -6.54
C PRO A 152 -6.75 -20.04 -7.99
N VAL A 153 -5.62 -20.24 -8.68
CA VAL A 153 -5.49 -19.87 -10.11
C VAL A 153 -6.40 -20.71 -11.01
N GLU A 154 -6.60 -21.99 -10.74
CA GLU A 154 -7.53 -22.83 -11.50
C GLU A 154 -8.98 -22.39 -11.28
N GLY A 155 -9.37 -22.09 -10.03
CA GLY A 155 -10.70 -21.58 -9.71
C GLY A 155 -11.00 -20.24 -10.37
N VAL A 156 -10.06 -19.28 -10.27
CA VAL A 156 -10.19 -17.96 -10.91
C VAL A 156 -10.18 -18.08 -12.43
N ARG A 157 -9.36 -18.96 -13.01
CA ARG A 157 -9.37 -19.24 -14.46
C ARG A 157 -10.71 -19.83 -14.91
N ALA A 158 -11.30 -20.73 -14.11
CA ALA A 158 -12.63 -21.26 -14.39
C ALA A 158 -13.71 -20.17 -14.35
N LEU A 159 -13.67 -19.26 -13.37
CA LEU A 159 -14.55 -18.08 -13.35
C LEU A 159 -14.35 -17.21 -14.59
N ALA A 160 -13.10 -16.96 -15.00
CA ALA A 160 -12.80 -16.15 -16.18
C ALA A 160 -13.36 -16.79 -17.45
N ALA A 161 -13.25 -18.11 -17.58
CA ALA A 161 -13.74 -18.89 -18.72
C ALA A 161 -15.28 -18.83 -18.88
N THR A 162 -16.02 -18.46 -17.84
CA THR A 162 -17.47 -18.23 -17.96
C THR A 162 -17.82 -16.98 -18.79
N GLY A 163 -16.87 -16.04 -18.94
CA GLY A 163 -17.09 -14.74 -19.57
C GLY A 163 -18.00 -13.78 -18.78
N ARG A 164 -18.44 -14.15 -17.57
CA ARG A 164 -19.43 -13.41 -16.77
C ARG A 164 -18.84 -12.63 -15.60
N GLY A 165 -17.66 -13.02 -15.12
CA GLY A 165 -17.06 -12.45 -13.91
C GLY A 165 -16.56 -11.00 -14.03
N GLY A 166 -16.51 -10.44 -15.24
CA GLY A 166 -16.11 -9.06 -15.48
C GLY A 166 -14.66 -8.73 -15.11
N SER A 167 -14.35 -7.45 -14.94
CA SER A 167 -12.99 -6.98 -14.66
C SER A 167 -12.41 -7.47 -13.32
N PRO A 168 -13.17 -7.73 -12.22
CA PRO A 168 -12.58 -8.24 -10.99
C PRO A 168 -11.93 -9.61 -11.16
N VAL A 169 -12.58 -10.52 -11.91
CA VAL A 169 -12.03 -11.86 -12.18
C VAL A 169 -10.81 -11.78 -13.09
N THR A 170 -10.87 -10.98 -14.15
CA THR A 170 -9.73 -10.78 -15.05
C THR A 170 -8.54 -10.16 -14.32
N ALA A 171 -8.77 -9.17 -13.46
CA ALA A 171 -7.72 -8.52 -12.69
C ALA A 171 -7.07 -9.48 -11.68
N GLU A 172 -7.85 -10.37 -11.06
CA GLU A 172 -7.30 -11.38 -10.16
C GLU A 172 -6.50 -12.46 -10.91
N LEU A 173 -7.00 -12.89 -12.07
CA LEU A 173 -6.29 -13.86 -12.91
C LEU A 173 -4.94 -13.29 -13.36
N GLU A 174 -4.93 -12.05 -13.84
CA GLU A 174 -3.70 -11.36 -14.22
C GLU A 174 -2.71 -11.29 -13.05
N ARG A 175 -3.18 -10.95 -11.84
CA ARG A 175 -2.34 -10.88 -10.64
C ARG A 175 -1.70 -12.23 -10.31
N LEU A 176 -2.45 -13.32 -10.45
CA LEU A 176 -1.97 -14.68 -10.19
C LEU A 176 -0.98 -15.18 -11.26
N GLU A 177 -1.21 -14.84 -12.53
CA GLU A 177 -0.36 -15.27 -13.64
C GLU A 177 0.89 -14.40 -13.80
N ARG A 178 0.83 -13.14 -13.36
CA ARG A 178 1.90 -12.14 -13.51
C ARG A 178 2.07 -11.34 -12.21
N PRO A 179 2.49 -11.99 -11.11
CA PRO A 179 2.67 -11.31 -9.85
C PRO A 179 3.75 -10.22 -9.96
N VAL A 180 3.48 -9.05 -9.41
CA VAL A 180 4.48 -7.99 -9.24
C VAL A 180 5.18 -8.21 -7.91
N SER A 181 6.50 -8.37 -7.96
CA SER A 181 7.34 -8.51 -6.76
C SER A 181 8.07 -7.21 -6.48
N PRO A 182 8.31 -6.86 -5.20
CA PRO A 182 9.14 -5.72 -4.87
C PRO A 182 10.58 -5.94 -5.37
N PRO A 183 11.37 -4.87 -5.57
CA PRO A 183 12.78 -4.97 -5.93
C PRO A 183 13.58 -5.81 -4.92
N PRO A 184 14.64 -6.53 -5.35
CA PRO A 184 15.45 -7.36 -4.44
C PRO A 184 15.97 -6.58 -3.23
N GLY A 185 15.78 -7.15 -2.04
CA GLY A 185 16.20 -6.56 -0.76
C GLY A 185 15.26 -5.47 -0.21
N TRP A 186 14.24 -5.06 -0.97
CA TRP A 186 13.22 -4.13 -0.50
C TRP A 186 11.96 -4.88 -0.07
N GLU A 187 11.40 -4.49 1.06
CA GLU A 187 10.19 -5.09 1.63
C GLU A 187 9.11 -4.03 1.85
N TYR A 188 7.84 -4.41 1.66
CA TYR A 188 6.73 -3.51 1.95
C TYR A 188 6.50 -3.39 3.45
N LEU A 189 6.22 -2.17 3.90
CA LEU A 189 5.87 -1.89 5.29
C LEU A 189 4.62 -2.68 5.71
N TRP A 190 4.81 -3.62 6.64
CA TRP A 190 3.86 -4.70 6.87
C TRP A 190 2.44 -4.24 7.24
N TYR A 191 2.28 -3.16 8.01
CA TYR A 191 0.96 -2.69 8.48
C TYR A 191 0.24 -1.80 7.46
N LEU A 192 0.90 -1.35 6.39
CA LEU A 192 0.24 -0.84 5.17
C LEU A 192 -0.03 -1.98 4.17
N GLY A 193 0.77 -3.03 4.24
CA GLY A 193 0.68 -4.22 3.40
C GLY A 193 1.31 -4.05 2.01
N PRO A 194 1.23 -5.09 1.18
CA PRO A 194 1.80 -5.07 -0.16
C PRO A 194 1.06 -4.10 -1.09
N ALA A 195 1.79 -3.61 -2.08
CA ALA A 195 1.26 -2.91 -3.26
C ALA A 195 1.95 -3.44 -4.53
N GLU A 196 1.53 -2.96 -5.70
CA GLU A 196 2.12 -3.33 -7.00
C GLU A 196 2.73 -2.11 -7.70
N ILE A 197 3.08 -1.08 -6.91
CA ILE A 197 3.50 0.22 -7.42
C ILE A 197 5.01 0.33 -7.64
N TYR A 198 5.82 -0.60 -7.12
CA TYR A 198 7.27 -0.61 -7.29
C TYR A 198 7.75 -1.83 -8.06
N SER A 199 8.73 -1.64 -8.96
CA SER A 199 9.33 -2.74 -9.73
C SER A 199 10.77 -2.43 -10.13
N SER A 200 11.59 -3.46 -10.29
CA SER A 200 12.94 -3.32 -10.82
C SER A 200 12.93 -3.05 -12.32
N VAL A 201 13.75 -2.11 -12.79
CA VAL A 201 13.91 -1.78 -14.21
C VAL A 201 15.38 -1.74 -14.64
N GLY A 202 15.62 -2.08 -15.90
CA GLY A 202 16.95 -2.13 -16.50
C GLY A 202 17.74 -3.42 -16.21
N PRO A 203 18.89 -3.63 -16.90
CA PRO A 203 19.74 -4.79 -16.68
C PRO A 203 20.20 -4.88 -15.22
N GLY A 204 20.04 -6.04 -14.59
CA GLY A 204 20.47 -6.26 -13.21
C GLY A 204 19.72 -5.42 -12.16
N ALA A 205 18.50 -4.96 -12.45
CA ALA A 205 17.71 -4.09 -11.56
C ALA A 205 18.39 -2.74 -11.26
N ALA A 206 18.99 -2.12 -12.28
CA ALA A 206 19.74 -0.86 -12.17
C ALA A 206 18.94 0.37 -11.68
N ALA A 207 17.61 0.29 -11.62
CA ALA A 207 16.76 1.29 -11.01
C ALA A 207 15.46 0.66 -10.48
N ILE A 208 14.78 1.39 -9.61
CA ILE A 208 13.47 1.07 -9.05
C ILE A 208 12.46 2.03 -9.67
N ALA A 209 11.56 1.52 -10.50
CA ALA A 209 10.43 2.29 -11.01
C ALA A 209 9.30 2.30 -9.98
N CYS A 210 8.64 3.44 -9.86
CA CYS A 210 7.45 3.66 -9.06
C CYS A 210 6.32 4.19 -9.97
N HIS A 211 5.17 3.54 -9.95
CA HIS A 211 3.97 4.03 -10.59
C HIS A 211 2.78 3.83 -9.65
N THR A 212 2.30 4.93 -9.09
CA THR A 212 1.20 4.94 -8.13
C THR A 212 0.02 5.71 -8.69
N ARG A 213 -1.19 5.25 -8.38
CA ARG A 213 -2.44 5.95 -8.69
C ARG A 213 -3.52 5.44 -7.77
N ASP A 214 -4.08 6.31 -6.93
CA ASP A 214 -5.14 5.91 -5.98
C ASP A 214 -4.68 4.75 -5.09
N ASP A 215 -3.39 4.78 -4.74
CA ASP A 215 -2.68 3.76 -3.98
C ASP A 215 -1.62 4.40 -3.06
N VAL A 216 -1.15 3.63 -2.09
CA VAL A 216 -0.09 3.99 -1.16
C VAL A 216 0.84 2.79 -0.97
N GLY A 217 2.14 3.05 -0.96
CA GLY A 217 3.12 2.02 -0.68
C GLY A 217 4.41 2.58 -0.12
N ILE A 218 4.92 1.90 0.90
CA ILE A 218 6.22 2.16 1.50
C ILE A 218 7.05 0.90 1.34
N LEU A 219 8.15 1.00 0.59
CA LEU A 219 9.21 0.00 0.62
C LEU A 219 10.27 0.44 1.61
N HIS A 220 10.87 -0.50 2.32
CA HIS A 220 12.04 -0.28 3.15
C HIS A 220 13.18 -1.24 2.81
N TYR A 221 14.40 -0.79 3.03
CA TYR A 221 15.63 -1.59 2.92
C TYR A 221 16.39 -1.47 4.24
N ASP A 222 16.69 -2.60 4.88
CA ASP A 222 17.43 -2.63 6.13
C ASP A 222 18.87 -2.15 5.92
N THR A 223 19.22 -1.04 6.59
CA THR A 223 20.49 -0.33 6.41
C THR A 223 21.05 0.11 7.76
N PRO A 224 21.32 -0.83 8.70
CA PRO A 224 21.79 -0.48 10.03
C PRO A 224 23.17 0.19 9.95
N LEU A 225 23.25 1.45 10.37
CA LEU A 225 24.48 2.25 10.36
C LEU A 225 24.48 3.21 11.56
N PRO A 226 25.59 3.41 12.29
CA PRO A 226 25.69 4.47 13.29
C PRO A 226 25.40 5.82 12.67
N PHE A 227 24.61 6.68 13.33
CA PHE A 227 24.28 8.00 12.79
C PHE A 227 25.30 9.04 13.27
N LEU A 228 26.29 9.33 12.42
CA LEU A 228 27.46 10.13 12.76
C LEU A 228 27.46 11.49 12.03
N PRO A 229 28.15 12.52 12.56
CA PRO A 229 28.40 13.75 11.82
C PRO A 229 28.97 13.49 10.43
N GLY A 230 28.46 14.20 9.43
CA GLY A 230 28.85 14.02 8.02
C GLY A 230 28.24 12.79 7.34
N THR A 231 27.21 12.16 7.95
CA THR A 231 26.43 11.13 7.25
C THR A 231 25.69 11.75 6.08
N ARG A 232 25.89 11.18 4.88
CA ARG A 232 25.24 11.63 3.64
C ARG A 232 24.29 10.58 3.10
N LEU A 233 23.19 11.07 2.55
CA LEU A 233 22.29 10.31 1.68
C LEU A 233 22.48 10.83 0.26
N ASP A 234 22.88 9.93 -0.63
CA ASP A 234 23.03 10.18 -2.07
C ASP A 234 22.02 9.34 -2.84
N TRP A 235 21.35 9.92 -3.83
CA TRP A 235 20.48 9.17 -4.73
C TRP A 235 20.31 9.90 -6.06
N SER A 236 19.88 9.19 -7.09
CA SER A 236 19.34 9.81 -8.28
C SER A 236 17.86 9.47 -8.42
N TRP A 237 17.08 10.43 -8.90
CA TRP A 237 15.68 10.18 -9.27
C TRP A 237 15.30 10.86 -10.58
N CYS A 238 14.28 10.32 -11.23
CA CYS A 238 13.54 10.96 -12.30
C CYS A 238 12.08 10.94 -11.91
N ILE A 239 11.50 12.11 -11.62
CA ILE A 239 10.06 12.24 -11.35
C ILE A 239 9.40 12.69 -12.65
N GLU A 240 8.58 11.82 -13.25
CA GLU A 240 7.88 12.11 -14.51
C GLU A 240 6.52 12.77 -14.26
N THR A 241 5.87 12.42 -13.15
CA THR A 241 4.55 12.96 -12.78
C THR A 241 4.42 13.00 -11.27
N LEU A 242 4.02 14.15 -10.73
CA LEU A 242 3.70 14.32 -9.32
C LEU A 242 2.24 13.90 -9.05
N PRO A 243 1.97 13.14 -7.98
CA PRO A 243 0.62 12.71 -7.65
C PRO A 243 -0.25 13.86 -7.10
N SER A 244 0.35 14.88 -6.49
CA SER A 244 -0.34 16.14 -6.17
C SER A 244 -0.14 17.21 -7.24
N LYS A 245 -1.08 18.15 -7.30
CA LYS A 245 -1.03 19.36 -8.13
C LYS A 245 -0.90 20.65 -7.31
N ILE A 246 -0.90 20.54 -5.98
CA ILE A 246 -0.94 21.65 -5.04
C ILE A 246 -0.02 21.34 -3.85
N ALA A 247 0.17 22.29 -2.93
CA ALA A 247 0.94 22.07 -1.71
C ALA A 247 0.48 20.83 -0.90
N GLU A 248 1.44 20.00 -0.50
CA GLU A 248 1.21 18.66 0.10
C GLU A 248 1.22 18.65 1.63
N ASP A 249 1.28 19.80 2.29
CA ASP A 249 1.48 19.94 3.75
C ASP A 249 0.18 19.91 4.56
N THR A 250 -0.92 19.41 3.97
CA THR A 250 -2.19 19.20 4.67
C THR A 250 -2.74 17.80 4.39
N MET A 251 -3.51 17.24 5.33
CA MET A 251 -4.00 15.87 5.24
C MET A 251 -4.74 15.55 3.91
N PRO A 252 -5.66 16.39 3.39
CA PRO A 252 -6.36 16.11 2.13
C PRO A 252 -5.49 16.25 0.87
N THR A 253 -4.29 16.82 0.98
CA THR A 253 -3.40 17.11 -0.15
C THR A 253 -2.09 16.36 -0.08
N HIS A 254 -1.92 15.47 0.91
CA HIS A 254 -0.67 14.80 1.26
C HIS A 254 -0.30 13.64 0.32
N ASP A 255 -0.27 13.89 -0.99
CA ASP A 255 0.17 12.93 -2.01
C ASP A 255 1.56 13.32 -2.53
N TYR A 256 2.53 12.42 -2.44
CA TYR A 256 3.92 12.70 -2.78
C TYR A 256 4.68 11.43 -3.20
N LEU A 257 5.89 11.64 -3.74
CA LEU A 257 6.89 10.62 -4.05
C LEU A 257 8.18 11.02 -3.34
N SER A 258 8.78 10.12 -2.57
CA SER A 258 9.93 10.46 -1.73
C SER A 258 10.88 9.30 -1.45
N ILE A 259 12.02 9.67 -0.87
CA ILE A 259 12.96 8.80 -0.17
C ILE A 259 13.04 9.26 1.29
N ALA A 260 13.13 8.33 2.24
CA ALA A 260 13.23 8.65 3.67
C ALA A 260 14.30 7.81 4.36
N VAL A 261 14.76 8.27 5.52
CA VAL A 261 15.65 7.50 6.41
C VAL A 261 15.00 7.35 7.77
N GLU A 262 14.87 6.11 8.24
CA GLU A 262 14.33 5.74 9.56
C GLU A 262 15.46 5.64 10.60
N PHE A 263 15.19 6.14 11.80
CA PHE A 263 16.13 6.16 12.92
C PHE A 263 15.66 5.34 14.13
N ASP A 264 16.59 5.01 15.02
CA ASP A 264 16.35 4.17 16.21
C ASP A 264 15.48 4.82 17.31
N ASN A 265 15.13 6.09 17.16
CA ASN A 265 14.15 6.78 18.01
C ASN A 265 12.71 6.72 17.47
N GLY A 266 12.46 5.98 16.38
CA GLY A 266 11.14 5.82 15.77
C GLY A 266 10.70 6.98 14.89
N GLN A 267 11.59 7.92 14.58
CA GLN A 267 11.35 9.00 13.63
C GLN A 267 11.97 8.70 12.27
N ASP A 268 11.53 9.43 11.26
CA ASP A 268 12.18 9.49 9.95
C ASP A 268 12.39 10.94 9.50
N LEU A 269 13.25 11.10 8.48
CA LEU A 269 13.38 12.32 7.69
C LEU A 269 13.18 11.97 6.22
N THR A 270 12.16 12.57 5.61
CA THR A 270 11.66 12.29 4.26
C THR A 270 11.99 13.43 3.30
N TYR A 271 12.72 13.15 2.24
CA TYR A 271 13.03 14.09 1.16
C TYR A 271 12.10 13.86 -0.03
N PHE A 272 11.38 14.91 -0.44
CA PHE A 272 10.41 14.79 -1.52
C PHE A 272 10.45 15.97 -2.50
N TRP A 273 9.87 15.74 -3.68
CA TRP A 273 9.66 16.76 -4.70
C TRP A 273 8.23 17.29 -4.60
N SER A 274 8.09 18.57 -4.30
CA SER A 274 6.79 19.23 -4.13
C SER A 274 6.27 19.85 -5.44
N ALA A 275 4.95 19.92 -5.59
CA ALA A 275 4.27 20.67 -6.64
C ALA A 275 4.37 22.19 -6.45
N GLU A 276 4.28 22.70 -5.21
CA GLU A 276 4.16 24.14 -4.93
C GLU A 276 4.97 24.65 -3.73
N LEU A 277 5.38 23.77 -2.80
CA LEU A 277 6.09 24.18 -1.60
C LEU A 277 7.53 24.59 -1.92
N PRO A 278 8.08 25.64 -1.28
CA PRO A 278 9.43 26.08 -1.56
C PRO A 278 10.48 25.06 -1.11
N VAL A 279 11.57 24.94 -1.87
CA VAL A 279 12.74 24.13 -1.50
C VAL A 279 13.26 24.55 -0.12
N GLY A 280 13.61 23.58 0.71
CA GLY A 280 14.05 23.77 2.09
C GLY A 280 12.91 23.89 3.10
N LYS A 281 11.64 23.91 2.68
CA LYS A 281 10.52 23.84 3.63
C LYS A 281 10.54 22.51 4.36
N VAL A 282 10.37 22.58 5.68
CA VAL A 282 10.25 21.43 6.58
C VAL A 282 8.88 21.46 7.26
N PHE A 283 8.20 20.31 7.34
CA PHE A 283 6.95 20.17 8.08
C PHE A 283 6.77 18.73 8.61
N ARG A 284 5.97 18.58 9.66
CA ARG A 284 5.59 17.26 10.20
C ARG A 284 4.44 16.68 9.39
N CYS A 285 4.44 15.36 9.24
CA CYS A 285 3.37 14.66 8.51
C CYS A 285 1.99 15.08 9.03
N PRO A 286 1.05 15.50 8.16
CA PRO A 286 -0.26 15.98 8.58
C PRO A 286 -1.22 14.85 8.97
N LEU A 287 -0.82 13.58 8.85
CA LEU A 287 -1.64 12.43 9.25
C LEU A 287 -1.49 12.18 10.76
N PRO A 288 -2.58 12.07 11.54
CA PRO A 288 -2.51 11.93 13.00
C PRO A 288 -1.60 10.80 13.50
N ASN A 289 -1.62 9.64 12.86
CA ASN A 289 -0.82 8.47 13.26
C ASN A 289 0.67 8.58 12.84
N TRP A 290 1.01 9.54 11.98
CA TRP A 290 2.37 9.74 11.46
C TRP A 290 3.01 11.04 11.90
N ALA A 291 2.25 11.98 12.46
CA ALA A 291 2.74 13.32 12.85
C ALA A 291 3.89 13.32 13.86
N GLN A 292 4.06 12.24 14.63
CA GLN A 292 5.17 12.07 15.57
C GLN A 292 6.33 11.23 15.02
N ARG A 293 6.15 10.62 13.85
CA ARG A 293 7.14 9.77 13.19
C ARG A 293 7.81 10.52 12.05
N GLU A 294 7.01 11.04 11.13
CA GLU A 294 7.50 11.49 9.84
C GLU A 294 7.68 13.01 9.75
N THR A 295 8.84 13.42 9.23
CA THR A 295 9.16 14.81 8.90
C THR A 295 9.54 14.95 7.45
N HIS A 296 8.88 15.84 6.73
CA HIS A 296 9.13 16.11 5.32
C HIS A 296 10.06 17.31 5.13
N GLN A 297 11.02 17.19 4.22
CA GLN A 297 11.87 18.26 3.71
C GLN A 297 11.76 18.33 2.17
N VAL A 298 11.43 19.51 1.66
CA VAL A 298 11.33 19.76 0.21
C VAL A 298 12.72 19.92 -0.39
N VAL A 299 13.13 19.03 -1.30
CA VAL A 299 14.43 19.12 -2.00
C VAL A 299 14.30 19.68 -3.42
N ARG A 300 13.12 19.53 -4.02
CA ARG A 300 12.77 20.12 -5.32
C ARG A 300 11.33 20.60 -5.32
N SER A 301 11.03 21.57 -6.18
CA SER A 301 9.71 22.18 -6.27
C SER A 301 9.31 22.51 -7.71
N GLY A 302 8.02 22.43 -8.00
CA GLY A 302 7.44 22.78 -9.29
C GLY A 302 7.58 21.69 -10.34
N THR A 303 7.02 21.95 -11.52
CA THR A 303 6.86 20.95 -12.59
C THR A 303 7.79 21.15 -13.79
N ALA A 304 8.57 22.24 -13.81
CA ALA A 304 9.39 22.63 -14.97
C ALA A 304 10.51 21.63 -15.30
N GLU A 305 10.95 20.85 -14.32
CA GLU A 305 12.06 19.90 -14.46
C GLU A 305 11.64 18.43 -14.46
N LEU A 306 10.34 18.13 -14.47
CA LEU A 306 9.85 16.75 -14.51
C LEU A 306 10.33 16.01 -15.76
N GLY A 307 10.54 14.70 -15.63
CA GLY A 307 11.06 13.82 -16.68
C GLY A 307 12.57 13.88 -16.88
N ARG A 308 13.30 14.63 -16.04
CA ARG A 308 14.77 14.69 -16.05
C ARG A 308 15.34 13.94 -14.85
N TRP A 309 16.49 13.32 -15.04
CA TRP A 309 17.28 12.73 -13.96
C TRP A 309 18.03 13.82 -13.19
N PHE A 310 17.98 13.73 -11.87
CA PHE A 310 18.77 14.54 -10.96
C PHE A 310 19.52 13.66 -9.98
N ASP A 311 20.75 14.05 -9.69
CA ASP A 311 21.57 13.50 -8.62
C ASP A 311 21.42 14.41 -7.40
N GLU A 312 20.95 13.84 -6.30
CA GLU A 312 20.78 14.51 -5.02
C GLU A 312 21.85 14.02 -4.05
N SER A 313 22.26 14.92 -3.16
CA SER A 313 23.18 14.61 -2.09
C SER A 313 22.90 15.52 -0.89
N GLN A 314 22.38 14.93 0.18
CA GLN A 314 21.97 15.66 1.39
C GLN A 314 22.90 15.31 2.56
N ASP A 315 23.25 16.31 3.38
CA ASP A 315 23.91 16.09 4.67
C ASP A 315 22.82 15.70 5.67
N LEU A 316 22.51 14.40 5.70
CA LEU A 316 21.44 13.83 6.50
C LEU A 316 21.58 14.17 7.98
N TYR A 317 22.82 14.20 8.50
CA TYR A 317 23.07 14.54 9.90
C TYR A 317 22.73 15.99 10.20
N ALA A 318 23.18 16.93 9.35
CA ALA A 318 22.87 18.34 9.51
C ALA A 318 21.37 18.63 9.31
N ASP A 319 20.76 18.02 8.30
CA ASP A 319 19.34 18.18 8.01
C ASP A 319 18.48 17.67 9.17
N TYR A 320 18.79 16.49 9.70
CA TYR A 320 18.12 15.97 10.89
C TYR A 320 18.27 16.95 12.05
N ALA A 321 19.48 17.48 12.28
CA ALA A 321 19.70 18.39 13.39
C ALA A 321 18.86 19.67 13.27
N ASN A 322 18.75 20.20 12.06
CA ASN A 322 17.94 21.38 11.76
C ASN A 322 16.44 21.13 11.89
N ALA A 323 15.96 19.97 11.42
CA ALA A 323 14.54 19.64 11.34
C ALA A 323 13.98 19.08 12.66
N LEU A 324 14.76 18.26 13.37
CA LEU A 324 14.33 17.39 14.46
C LEU A 324 15.15 17.54 15.75
N GLY A 325 16.24 18.33 15.75
CA GLY A 325 17.01 18.66 16.94
C GLY A 325 18.22 17.76 17.15
N THR A 326 18.24 16.91 18.19
CA THR A 326 19.44 16.08 18.47
C THR A 326 19.38 14.77 17.68
N PRO A 327 20.37 14.48 16.81
CA PRO A 327 20.45 13.21 16.09
C PRO A 327 20.49 12.00 17.04
N PRO A 328 19.73 10.93 16.76
CA PRO A 328 19.74 9.72 17.55
C PRO A 328 20.94 8.84 17.19
N GLY A 329 21.03 7.62 17.74
CA GLY A 329 22.26 6.82 17.69
C GLY A 329 22.48 6.11 16.36
N HIS A 330 21.41 5.66 15.70
CA HIS A 330 21.50 4.78 14.55
C HIS A 330 20.45 5.09 13.49
N ILE A 331 20.86 4.85 12.25
CA ILE A 331 19.98 4.67 11.10
C ILE A 331 19.60 3.19 11.06
N LEU A 332 18.32 2.93 10.81
CA LEU A 332 17.78 1.58 10.71
C LEU A 332 17.53 1.18 9.26
N ARG A 333 16.87 2.05 8.49
CA ARG A 333 16.37 1.73 7.16
C ARG A 333 16.35 2.95 6.25
N VAL A 334 16.36 2.71 4.95
CA VAL A 334 15.96 3.69 3.93
C VAL A 334 14.62 3.26 3.37
N TRP A 335 13.71 4.21 3.16
CA TRP A 335 12.40 3.95 2.58
C TRP A 335 12.21 4.65 1.23
N LEU A 336 11.38 4.07 0.37
CA LEU A 336 10.75 4.74 -0.76
C LEU A 336 9.26 4.82 -0.47
N ILE A 337 8.70 6.03 -0.50
CA ILE A 337 7.30 6.29 -0.15
C ILE A 337 6.60 6.89 -1.36
N ALA A 338 5.42 6.35 -1.65
CA ALA A 338 4.53 6.85 -2.67
C ALA A 338 3.12 6.92 -2.12
N VAL A 339 2.54 8.12 -2.14
CA VAL A 339 1.19 8.39 -1.66
C VAL A 339 0.41 9.07 -2.78
N SER A 340 -0.74 8.49 -3.13
CA SER A 340 -1.62 9.04 -4.17
C SER A 340 -3.10 8.82 -3.86
N ILE A 341 -3.44 8.57 -2.59
CA ILE A 341 -4.79 8.18 -2.15
C ILE A 341 -5.69 9.37 -1.83
N PHE A 342 -5.14 10.55 -1.55
CA PHE A 342 -5.94 11.68 -1.07
C PHE A 342 -6.61 12.42 -2.24
N GLN A 343 -5.83 12.86 -3.22
CA GLN A 343 -6.29 13.51 -4.45
C GLN A 343 -6.53 12.52 -5.58
N ARG A 344 -6.07 11.26 -5.45
CA ARG A 344 -6.19 10.20 -6.47
C ARG A 344 -5.53 10.57 -7.80
N GLY A 345 -4.45 11.35 -7.72
CA GLY A 345 -3.58 11.66 -8.86
C GLY A 345 -2.70 10.47 -9.25
N GLU A 346 -1.93 10.66 -10.33
CA GLU A 346 -0.95 9.67 -10.79
C GLU A 346 0.45 10.15 -10.44
N GLY A 347 1.24 9.30 -9.80
CA GLY A 347 2.66 9.53 -9.52
C GLY A 347 3.52 8.57 -10.33
N LYS A 348 4.55 9.08 -10.99
CA LYS A 348 5.53 8.28 -11.75
C LYS A 348 6.94 8.74 -11.44
N ALA A 349 7.77 7.80 -11.01
CA ALA A 349 9.16 8.05 -10.68
C ALA A 349 10.05 6.85 -11.00
N ALA A 350 11.35 7.10 -11.09
CA ALA A 350 12.38 6.09 -11.00
C ALA A 350 13.48 6.55 -10.04
N TYR A 351 14.02 5.62 -9.26
CA TYR A 351 15.10 5.84 -8.29
C TYR A 351 16.29 4.95 -8.64
N ARG A 352 17.51 5.43 -8.44
CA ARG A 352 18.75 4.64 -8.59
C ARG A 352 19.89 5.25 -7.81
N GLY A 353 21.00 4.53 -7.71
CA GLY A 353 22.23 5.05 -7.11
C GLY A 353 22.04 5.45 -5.64
N ILE A 354 21.16 4.75 -4.93
CA ILE A 354 20.83 5.07 -3.53
C ILE A 354 21.97 4.59 -2.65
N ARG A 355 22.59 5.53 -1.92
CA ARG A 355 23.73 5.26 -1.03
C ARG A 355 23.61 6.04 0.26
N LEU A 356 24.02 5.39 1.33
CA LEU A 356 24.18 5.99 2.64
C LEU A 356 25.64 5.82 3.06
N ALA A 357 26.32 6.91 3.40
CA ALA A 357 27.75 6.86 3.72
C ALA A 357 28.12 7.79 4.86
N ASN A 358 29.04 7.34 5.72
CA ASN A 358 29.68 8.14 6.75
C ASN A 358 31.05 7.56 7.14
N GLY A 359 31.63 8.07 8.24
CA GLY A 359 32.94 7.60 8.72
C GLY A 359 33.00 6.12 9.14
N ALA A 360 31.86 5.44 9.31
CA ALA A 360 31.80 4.01 9.63
C ALA A 360 31.72 3.10 8.39
N GLY A 361 31.30 3.63 7.23
CA GLY A 361 31.19 2.84 6.00
C GLY A 361 30.21 3.42 4.97
N GLU A 362 30.00 2.66 3.89
CA GLU A 362 29.06 2.96 2.80
C GLU A 362 28.14 1.75 2.57
N HIS A 363 26.84 2.02 2.44
CA HIS A 363 25.81 1.06 2.05
C HIS A 363 25.23 1.47 0.69
N ARG A 364 25.11 0.53 -0.25
CA ARG A 364 24.45 0.71 -1.55
C ARG A 364 23.18 -0.11 -1.63
N LEU A 365 22.06 0.53 -2.00
CA LEU A 365 20.73 -0.06 -1.90
C LEU A 365 20.06 -0.29 -3.27
N ALA A 366 20.37 0.54 -4.26
CA ALA A 366 19.85 0.46 -5.63
C ALA A 366 20.77 1.19 -6.63
#